data_AF-A0A1M3M045-F1
#
_entry.id   AF-A0A1M3M045-F1
#
_cell.length_a   1.000
_cell.length_b   1.000
_cell.length_c   1.000
_cell.angle_alpha   90.00
_cell.angle_beta   90.00
_cell.angle_gamma   90.00
#
_symmetry.space_group_name_H-M   'P 1'
#
loop_
_entity.id
_entity.type
_entity.pdbx_description
1 polymer ?
#
loop_
_entity_poly.entity_id
_entity_poly.type
_entity_poly.pdbx_seq_one_letter_code
_entity_poly.pdbx_strand_id
1 'polypeptide(L)'
;MLSFRNAALAMAFAVVTVTGCANAGGSGYDKPGFVTEVKENRLWVFRTDSKELAEFRKHGELMKVVTRIGEGPNGMTLKAGDAKTLDEYVAAK
;
A
#
# COMPACT_ATOMS: atom_id res chain seq x y z
N MET A 1 -22.64 63.99 -13.87
CA MET A 1 -21.90 63.28 -14.94
C MET A 1 -20.52 62.95 -14.37
N LEU A 2 -20.03 61.71 -14.61
CA LEU A 2 -18.77 61.09 -14.13
C LEU A 2 -18.78 60.68 -12.64
N SER A 3 -18.94 59.41 -12.23
CA SER A 3 -18.31 58.12 -12.59
C SER A 3 -16.79 58.03 -12.34
N PHE A 4 -16.42 57.62 -11.13
CA PHE A 4 -15.23 56.82 -10.80
C PHE A 4 -15.73 55.61 -9.98
N ARG A 5 -16.05 54.48 -10.60
CA ARG A 5 -15.16 53.39 -11.06
C ARG A 5 -14.51 52.62 -9.89
N ASN A 6 -15.07 51.43 -9.65
CA ASN A 6 -14.36 50.17 -9.42
C ASN A 6 -13.81 49.89 -8.00
N ALA A 7 -14.71 49.53 -7.08
CA ALA A 7 -14.37 48.69 -5.93
C ALA A 7 -14.45 47.20 -6.34
N ALA A 8 -13.39 46.69 -6.95
CA ALA A 8 -13.21 45.26 -7.17
C ALA A 8 -12.72 44.62 -5.86
N LEU A 9 -13.66 44.24 -4.98
CA LEU A 9 -13.36 43.41 -3.83
C LEU A 9 -13.42 41.94 -4.28
N ALA A 10 -12.27 41.41 -4.69
CA ALA A 10 -12.09 40.00 -5.00
C ALA A 10 -12.24 39.19 -3.71
N MET A 11 -13.41 38.59 -3.53
CA MET A 11 -13.68 37.64 -2.45
C MET A 11 -13.03 36.31 -2.84
N ALA A 12 -11.86 36.03 -2.26
CA ALA A 12 -11.13 34.80 -2.49
C ALA A 12 -11.95 33.59 -1.96
N PHE A 13 -12.31 32.69 -2.88
CA PHE A 13 -12.83 31.36 -2.58
C PHE A 13 -11.73 30.55 -1.88
N ALA A 14 -11.84 30.35 -0.57
CA ALA A 14 -11.09 29.31 0.12
C ALA A 14 -11.86 27.99 0.00
N VAL A 15 -11.69 27.30 -1.13
CA VAL A 15 -12.03 25.87 -1.23
C VAL A 15 -11.03 25.12 -0.35
N VAL A 16 -11.46 24.78 0.87
CA VAL A 16 -10.80 23.76 1.68
C VAL A 16 -11.21 22.42 1.09
N THR A 17 -10.42 21.91 0.16
CA THR A 17 -10.45 20.47 -0.12
C THR A 17 -9.82 19.78 1.08
N VAL A 18 -10.65 19.13 1.90
CA VAL A 18 -10.15 18.10 2.81
C VAL A 18 -9.65 16.95 1.93
N THR A 19 -8.36 16.95 1.63
CA THR A 19 -7.72 15.80 1.00
C THR A 19 -7.81 14.65 2.00
N GLY A 20 -8.61 13.65 1.63
CA GLY A 20 -8.91 12.50 2.47
C GLY A 20 -7.65 11.79 2.94
N CYS A 21 -7.61 11.46 4.23
CA CYS A 21 -6.66 10.51 4.76
C CYS A 21 -7.03 9.14 4.16
N ALA A 22 -6.20 8.62 3.26
CA ALA A 22 -6.28 7.23 2.84
C ALA A 22 -5.98 6.36 4.06
N ASN A 23 -7.04 5.89 4.74
CA ASN A 23 -6.94 4.79 5.70
C ASN A 23 -6.70 3.51 4.88
N ALA A 24 -5.45 3.22 4.58
CA ALA A 24 -5.02 1.89 4.18
C ALA A 24 -5.09 1.00 5.43
N GLY A 25 -6.23 0.30 5.60
CA GLY A 25 -6.41 -0.79 6.56
C GLY A 25 -5.71 -2.08 6.14
N GLY A 26 -4.59 -1.95 5.44
CA GLY A 26 -3.64 -3.00 5.09
C GLY A 26 -2.26 -2.40 5.30
N SER A 27 -1.27 -3.22 5.66
CA SER A 27 0.10 -2.72 5.72
C SER A 27 0.37 -1.98 4.42
N GLY A 28 0.80 -0.71 4.46
CA GLY A 28 0.86 0.22 3.30
C GLY A 28 1.77 -0.19 2.13
N TYR A 29 2.03 -1.48 2.02
CA TYR A 29 2.81 -2.26 1.08
C TYR A 29 1.91 -3.13 0.17
N ASP A 30 0.58 -3.13 0.34
CA ASP A 30 -0.33 -3.83 -0.56
C ASP A 30 -0.21 -3.30 -2.00
N LYS A 31 -0.11 -4.21 -2.97
CA LYS A 31 0.03 -3.89 -4.40
C LYS A 31 -1.10 -4.55 -5.19
N PRO A 32 -1.51 -4.00 -6.35
CA PRO A 32 -2.51 -4.65 -7.18
C PRO A 32 -2.09 -6.08 -7.56
N GLY A 33 -2.92 -7.07 -7.22
CA GLY A 33 -2.64 -8.49 -7.41
C GLY A 33 -1.84 -9.16 -6.28
N PHE A 34 -1.43 -8.40 -5.27
CA PHE A 34 -0.71 -8.87 -4.09
C PHE A 34 -1.41 -8.44 -2.81
N VAL A 35 -1.43 -9.34 -1.84
CA VAL A 35 -1.90 -9.07 -0.49
C VAL A 35 -0.71 -9.20 0.43
N THR A 36 -0.51 -8.20 1.28
CA THR A 36 0.58 -8.17 2.24
C THR A 36 0.10 -8.17 3.67
N GLU A 37 0.83 -8.88 4.53
CA GLU A 37 0.52 -9.00 5.96
C GLU A 37 1.82 -8.75 6.73
N VAL A 38 1.84 -7.72 7.57
CA VAL A 38 3.01 -7.45 8.43
C VAL A 38 2.86 -8.24 9.72
N LYS A 39 3.77 -9.20 9.95
CA LYS A 39 3.92 -9.90 11.23
C LYS A 39 5.36 -9.77 11.72
N GLU A 40 5.54 -9.35 12.97
CA GLU A 40 6.84 -9.33 13.64
C GLU A 40 7.94 -8.60 12.82
N ASN A 41 7.58 -7.45 12.23
CA ASN A 41 8.47 -6.66 11.37
C ASN A 41 8.92 -7.39 10.07
N ARG A 42 8.18 -8.42 9.66
CA ARG A 42 8.36 -9.12 8.39
C ARG A 42 7.11 -8.93 7.55
N LEU A 43 7.33 -8.62 6.27
CA LEU A 43 6.27 -8.45 5.32
C LEU A 43 6.00 -9.79 4.64
N TRP A 44 4.86 -10.38 4.93
CA TRP A 44 4.38 -11.52 4.18
C TRP A 44 3.69 -11.02 2.92
N VAL A 45 4.04 -11.61 1.78
CA VAL A 45 3.55 -11.23 0.46
C VAL A 45 2.89 -12.47 -0.14
N PHE A 46 1.63 -12.32 -0.51
CA PHE A 46 0.83 -13.35 -1.16
C PHE A 46 0.24 -12.78 -2.44
N ARG A 47 -0.16 -13.66 -3.36
CA ARG A 47 -1.06 -13.23 -4.44
C ARG A 47 -2.49 -13.24 -3.92
N THR A 48 -3.31 -12.33 -4.42
CA THR A 48 -4.71 -12.17 -3.98
C THR A 48 -5.51 -13.48 -4.03
N ASP A 49 -5.20 -14.36 -4.99
CA ASP A 49 -5.93 -15.61 -5.23
C ASP A 49 -5.08 -16.88 -5.01
N SER A 50 -3.97 -16.80 -4.25
CA SER A 50 -3.16 -17.99 -4.02
C SER A 50 -3.71 -18.88 -2.89
N LYS A 51 -3.51 -20.20 -3.06
CA LYS A 51 -3.81 -21.19 -2.00
C LYS A 51 -3.00 -20.90 -0.73
N GLU A 52 -1.80 -20.34 -0.88
CA GLU A 52 -0.92 -19.95 0.22
C GLU A 52 -1.59 -18.90 1.12
N LEU A 53 -2.28 -17.91 0.54
CA LEU A 53 -3.00 -16.91 1.34
C LEU A 53 -4.08 -17.57 2.20
N ALA A 54 -4.82 -18.52 1.63
CA ALA A 54 -5.85 -19.26 2.34
C ALA A 54 -5.25 -20.13 3.47
N GLU A 55 -4.15 -20.83 3.21
CA GLU A 55 -3.43 -21.61 4.22
C GLU A 55 -2.85 -20.72 5.33
N PHE A 56 -2.25 -19.59 4.98
CA PHE A 56 -1.72 -18.62 5.94
C PHE A 56 -2.82 -18.02 6.81
N ARG A 57 -3.99 -17.71 6.25
CA ARG A 57 -5.14 -17.24 7.03
C ARG A 57 -5.71 -18.31 7.95
N LYS A 58 -5.62 -19.58 7.57
CA LYS A 58 -6.16 -20.71 8.34
C LYS A 58 -5.21 -21.20 9.43
N HIS A 59 -3.93 -21.32 9.11
CA HIS A 59 -2.91 -21.91 9.98
C HIS A 59 -1.97 -20.87 10.60
N GLY A 60 -1.92 -19.65 10.06
CA GLY A 60 -1.04 -18.57 10.49
C GLY A 60 0.38 -18.65 9.91
N GLU A 61 0.71 -19.77 9.25
CA GLU A 61 2.02 -20.10 8.68
C GLU A 61 1.86 -20.92 7.39
N LEU A 62 2.90 -20.94 6.56
CA LEU A 62 2.97 -21.73 5.32
C LEU A 62 3.86 -22.94 5.51
N MET A 63 3.50 -24.05 4.87
CA MET A 63 4.37 -25.25 4.82
C MET A 63 5.68 -25.00 4.07
N LYS A 64 5.62 -24.14 3.05
CA LYS A 64 6.77 -23.69 2.28
C LYS A 64 6.76 -22.18 2.24
N VAL A 65 7.85 -21.57 2.69
CA VAL A 65 8.05 -20.12 2.64
C VAL A 65 9.47 -19.82 2.16
N VAL A 66 9.57 -18.88 1.25
CA VAL A 66 10.81 -18.26 0.81
C VAL A 66 10.97 -16.96 1.58
N THR A 67 12.12 -16.78 2.22
CA THR A 67 12.45 -15.57 2.97
C THR A 67 13.54 -14.81 2.24
N ARG A 68 13.33 -13.51 2.00
CA ARG A 68 14.32 -12.58 1.44
C ARG A 68 14.57 -11.45 2.43
N ILE A 69 15.81 -11.34 2.89
CA ILE A 69 16.20 -10.36 3.90
C ILE A 69 16.61 -9.07 3.19
N GLY A 70 16.01 -7.94 3.55
CA GLY A 70 16.38 -6.62 3.02
C GLY A 70 15.82 -6.26 1.65
N GLU A 71 15.08 -7.15 0.99
CA GLU A 71 14.45 -6.89 -0.32
C GLU A 71 13.08 -6.17 -0.19
N GLY A 72 12.59 -5.99 1.04
CA GLY A 72 11.32 -5.34 1.29
C GLY A 72 11.40 -3.82 1.33
N PRO A 73 10.23 -3.14 1.25
CA PRO A 73 10.15 -1.71 1.49
C PRO A 73 10.83 -1.36 2.82
N ASN A 74 11.59 -0.26 2.86
CA ASN A 74 12.35 0.16 4.05
C ASN A 74 13.35 -0.89 4.60
N GLY A 75 13.82 -1.84 3.77
CA GLY A 75 14.75 -2.90 4.19
C GLY A 75 14.09 -4.01 5.00
N MET A 76 12.77 -4.14 4.96
CA MET A 76 12.05 -5.20 5.66
C MET A 76 12.37 -6.59 5.08
N THR A 77 12.19 -7.62 5.92
CA THR A 77 12.27 -9.01 5.46
C THR A 77 10.98 -9.38 4.74
N LEU A 78 11.08 -9.81 3.48
CA LEU A 78 9.95 -10.35 2.73
C LEU A 78 9.82 -11.86 2.92
N LYS A 79 8.59 -12.33 3.02
CA LYS A 79 8.24 -13.75 3.05
C LYS A 79 7.11 -14.03 2.07
N ALA A 80 7.24 -15.05 1.23
CA ALA A 80 6.15 -15.52 0.36
C ALA A 80 6.23 -17.04 0.22
N GLY A 81 5.21 -17.71 -0.30
CA GLY A 81 5.31 -19.17 -0.49
C GLY A 81 6.27 -19.59 -1.62
N ASP A 82 6.56 -18.70 -2.57
CA ASP A 82 7.52 -18.92 -3.64
C ASP A 82 8.38 -17.68 -3.96
N ALA A 83 9.59 -17.92 -4.48
CA ALA A 83 10.53 -16.86 -4.86
C ALA A 83 9.98 -15.97 -5.98
N LYS A 84 9.29 -16.57 -6.96
CA LYS A 84 8.66 -15.86 -8.08
C LYS A 84 7.65 -14.79 -7.63
N THR A 85 6.92 -15.05 -6.54
CA THR A 85 5.99 -14.08 -5.98
C THR A 85 6.72 -12.88 -5.38
N LEU A 86 7.87 -13.10 -4.75
CA LEU A 86 8.72 -12.00 -4.26
C LEU A 86 9.33 -11.20 -5.40
N ASP A 87 9.88 -11.88 -6.41
CA ASP A 87 10.48 -11.23 -7.57
C ASP A 87 9.45 -10.33 -8.28
N GLU A 88 8.23 -10.83 -8.51
CA GLU A 88 7.14 -10.05 -9.11
C GLU A 88 6.65 -8.91 -8.20
N TYR A 89 6.59 -9.12 -6.90
CA TYR A 89 6.19 -8.09 -5.94
C TYR A 89 7.21 -6.95 -5.85
N VAL A 90 8.51 -7.26 -5.90
CA VAL A 90 9.58 -6.26 -5.94
C VAL A 90 9.59 -5.54 -7.30
N ALA A 91 9.30 -6.25 -8.39
CA ALA A 91 9.19 -5.67 -9.73
C ALA A 91 7.94 -4.79 -9.91
N ALA A 92 6.84 -5.10 -9.21
CA ALA A 92 5.62 -4.28 -9.21
C ALA A 92 5.94 -2.92 -8.56
N LYS A 93 5.77 -1.81 -9.29
CA LYS A 93 5.95 -0.44 -8.79
C LYS A 93 4.63 0.20 -8.44
#